data_AF-A0AAW7BI10-F1
#
_entry.id   AF-A0AAW7BI10-F1
#
_cell.length_a   1.000
_cell.length_b   1.000
_cell.length_c   1.000
_cell.angle_alpha   90.00
_cell.angle_beta   90.00
_cell.angle_gamma   90.00
#
_symmetry.space_group_name_H-M   'P 1'
#
loop_
_entity.id
_entity.type
_entity.pdbx_description
1 polymer ?
#
loop_
_entity_poly.entity_id
_entity_poly.type
_entity_poly.pdbx_seq_one_letter_code
_entity_poly.pdbx_strand_id
1 'polypeptide(L)'
;MRLPSALAFCAVLSTGLVLPLAAHAEDAPNSQQVMEQHKQAINNRIADIDYKRKRIVEANMKLTPQETEKFWPIYNSYRTEADKLSKQTLAIIIDYANSYNTGSVSNDDAAKLQKQVLELQDDRQELKEKYLKRIAKEVSPQRALRFLQVEDQLDAMALLEVSREIPLAE
;
A
#
# COMPACT_ATOMS: atom_id res chain seq x y z
N MET A 1 -2.08 12.13 14.92
CA MET A 1 -2.39 13.05 13.79
C MET A 1 -3.56 12.43 13.05
N ARG A 2 -4.75 13.00 13.20
CA ARG A 2 -5.96 12.52 12.52
C ARG A 2 -5.85 12.89 11.05
N LEU A 3 -6.06 11.91 10.16
CA LEU A 3 -6.15 12.15 8.72
C LEU A 3 -7.32 13.13 8.48
N PRO A 4 -7.12 14.22 7.73
CA PRO A 4 -8.25 14.99 7.24
C PRO A 4 -9.03 14.08 6.29
N SER A 5 -10.35 13.99 6.52
CA SER A 5 -11.36 13.23 5.78
C SER A 5 -11.55 13.71 4.32
N ALA A 6 -10.47 14.04 3.63
CA ALA A 6 -10.44 14.71 2.34
C ALA A 6 -10.39 13.75 1.15
N LEU A 7 -10.86 12.51 1.31
CA LEU A 7 -11.61 11.86 0.24
C LEU A 7 -13.07 12.20 0.49
N ALA A 8 -13.37 13.48 0.28
CA ALA A 8 -14.73 13.95 0.19
C ALA A 8 -15.37 13.24 -1.00
N PHE A 9 -16.18 12.24 -0.66
CA PHE A 9 -17.31 11.83 -1.47
C PHE A 9 -18.00 13.08 -2.03
N CYS A 10 -18.05 13.16 -3.36
CA CYS A 10 -18.85 14.07 -4.18
C CYS A 10 -18.93 15.55 -3.75
N ALA A 11 -18.18 16.41 -4.44
CA ALA A 11 -18.52 17.83 -4.55
C ALA A 11 -18.40 18.27 -6.02
N VAL A 12 -19.43 17.96 -6.82
CA VAL A 12 -19.62 18.62 -8.11
C VAL A 12 -20.23 19.99 -7.82
N LEU A 13 -19.42 21.02 -8.06
CA LEU A 13 -19.76 22.44 -7.91
C LEU A 13 -20.92 22.82 -8.84
N SER A 14 -22.02 23.23 -8.22
CA SER A 14 -23.14 23.90 -8.85
C SER A 14 -22.80 25.36 -9.17
N THR A 15 -22.56 25.69 -10.44
CA THR A 15 -22.81 27.03 -10.97
C THR A 15 -23.51 26.90 -12.32
N GLY A 16 -24.69 27.52 -12.43
CA GLY A 16 -25.65 27.26 -13.49
C GLY A 16 -25.21 27.68 -14.89
N LEU A 17 -25.50 26.78 -15.83
CA LEU A 17 -25.96 27.07 -17.17
C LEU A 17 -26.73 25.84 -17.65
N VAL A 18 -28.02 26.00 -17.98
CA VAL A 18 -28.85 24.90 -18.49
C VAL A 18 -28.35 24.52 -19.89
N LEU A 19 -27.75 23.34 -20.00
CA LEU A 19 -27.32 22.69 -21.24
C LEU A 19 -27.86 21.23 -21.26
N PRO A 20 -28.12 20.66 -22.44
CA PRO A 20 -28.99 19.49 -22.60
C PRO A 20 -28.46 18.27 -21.85
N LEU A 21 -29.41 17.49 -21.35
CA LEU A 21 -29.28 16.24 -20.62
C LEU A 21 -28.64 15.15 -21.50
N ALA A 22 -27.36 15.29 -21.80
CA ALA A 22 -26.48 14.18 -22.11
C ALA A 22 -25.67 13.94 -20.84
N ALA A 23 -26.25 13.14 -19.94
CA ALA A 23 -25.50 12.49 -18.88
C ALA A 23 -24.49 11.56 -19.56
N HIS A 24 -23.37 12.12 -20.01
CA HIS A 24 -22.15 11.34 -20.12
C HIS A 24 -21.84 10.98 -18.68
N ALA A 25 -22.15 9.73 -18.30
CA ALA A 25 -21.43 9.12 -17.20
C ALA A 25 -19.96 9.25 -17.59
N GLU A 26 -19.25 10.24 -17.02
CA GLU A 26 -17.81 10.21 -17.08
C GLU A 26 -17.42 8.92 -16.37
N ASP A 27 -16.91 7.95 -17.14
CA ASP A 27 -16.38 6.71 -16.59
C ASP A 27 -15.40 7.09 -15.48
N ALA A 28 -15.61 6.54 -14.27
CA ALA A 28 -14.74 6.82 -13.14
C ALA A 28 -13.28 6.53 -13.54
N PRO A 29 -12.33 7.43 -13.21
CA PRO A 29 -10.96 7.28 -13.66
C PRO A 29 -10.39 5.96 -13.13
N ASN A 30 -9.76 5.18 -14.00
CA ASN A 30 -9.16 3.91 -13.58
C ASN A 30 -7.96 4.15 -12.65
N SER A 31 -7.53 3.11 -11.92
CA SER A 31 -6.43 3.20 -10.97
C SER A 31 -5.14 3.79 -11.56
N GLN A 32 -4.81 3.50 -12.82
CA GLN A 32 -3.62 4.05 -13.46
C GLN A 32 -3.70 5.57 -13.62
N GLN A 33 -4.86 6.09 -14.05
CA GLN A 33 -5.09 7.52 -14.21
C GLN A 33 -5.00 8.26 -12.86
N VAL A 34 -5.68 7.73 -11.83
CA VAL A 34 -5.63 8.29 -10.47
C VAL A 34 -4.21 8.27 -9.92
N MET A 35 -3.49 7.15 -10.08
CA MET A 35 -2.11 7.04 -9.61
C MET A 35 -1.16 8.01 -10.30
N GLU A 36 -1.31 8.25 -11.61
CA GLU A 36 -0.47 9.20 -12.32
C GLU A 36 -0.79 10.64 -11.91
N GLN A 37 -2.08 10.98 -11.78
CA GLN A 37 -2.52 12.30 -11.30
C GLN A 37 -1.98 12.63 -9.91
N HIS A 38 -1.92 11.63 -9.01
CA HIS A 38 -1.49 11.81 -7.62
C HIS A 38 -0.07 11.31 -7.32
N LYS A 39 0.71 11.00 -8.37
CA LYS A 39 2.03 10.33 -8.27
C LYS A 39 2.98 10.94 -7.26
N GLN A 40 3.12 12.27 -7.25
CA GLN A 40 4.01 12.95 -6.33
C GLN A 40 3.54 12.81 -4.88
N ALA A 41 2.24 12.99 -4.62
CA ALA A 41 1.66 12.83 -3.28
C ALA A 41 1.82 11.39 -2.79
N ILE A 42 1.57 10.40 -3.65
CA ILE A 42 1.77 8.97 -3.35
C ILE A 42 3.24 8.71 -2.99
N ASN A 43 4.18 9.16 -3.81
CA ASN A 43 5.62 8.95 -3.56
C ASN A 43 6.07 9.63 -2.25
N ASN A 44 5.60 10.85 -1.97
CA ASN A 44 5.91 11.54 -0.72
C ASN A 44 5.35 10.79 0.50
N ARG A 45 4.14 10.22 0.38
CA ARG A 45 3.52 9.45 1.46
C ARG A 45 4.27 8.15 1.72
N ILE A 46 4.65 7.43 0.67
CA ILE A 46 5.47 6.21 0.78
C ILE A 46 6.81 6.54 1.43
N ALA A 47 7.48 7.62 1.00
CA ALA A 47 8.75 8.04 1.58
C ALA A 47 8.64 8.39 3.09
N ASP A 48 7.56 9.05 3.52
CA ASP A 48 7.30 9.33 4.94
C ASP A 48 7.09 8.05 5.76
N ILE A 49 6.34 7.09 5.22
CA ILE A 49 6.14 5.77 5.84
C ILE A 49 7.48 5.04 5.96
N ASP A 50 8.27 5.01 4.90
CA ASP A 50 9.57 4.35 4.85
C ASP A 50 10.58 4.98 5.82
N TYR A 51 10.59 6.31 5.91
CA TYR A 51 11.39 7.03 6.89
C TYR A 51 11.05 6.62 8.32
N LYS A 52 9.76 6.58 8.67
CA LYS A 52 9.28 6.19 10.00
C LYS A 52 9.58 4.72 10.30
N ARG A 53 9.32 3.83 9.34
CA ARG A 53 9.63 2.39 9.46
C ARG A 53 11.12 2.17 9.68
N LYS A 54 11.98 2.81 8.88
CA LYS A 54 13.45 2.73 9.02
C LYS A 54 13.92 3.09 10.42
N ARG A 55 13.37 4.15 11.03
CA ARG A 55 13.69 4.54 12.41
C ARG A 55 13.31 3.48 13.43
N ILE A 56 12.17 2.82 13.26
CA ILE A 56 11.73 1.74 14.14
C ILE A 56 12.64 0.52 13.98
N VAL A 57 12.99 0.16 12.74
CA VAL A 57 13.92 -0.94 12.44
C VAL A 57 15.29 -0.66 13.04
N GLU A 58 15.83 0.54 12.86
CA GLU A 58 17.11 0.97 13.45
C GLU A 58 17.12 0.82 14.97
N ALA A 59 16.08 1.31 15.65
CA ALA A 59 15.96 1.23 17.10
C ALA A 59 15.80 -0.21 17.63
N ASN A 60 15.21 -1.10 16.84
CA ASN A 60 14.83 -2.43 17.30
C ASN A 60 15.78 -3.53 16.83
N MET A 61 16.52 -3.38 15.74
CA MET A 61 17.33 -4.48 15.20
C MET A 61 18.54 -4.84 16.06
N LYS A 62 19.04 -3.93 16.91
CA LYS A 62 20.16 -4.14 17.87
C LYS A 62 21.45 -4.65 17.23
N LEU A 63 21.77 -4.19 16.02
CA LEU A 63 22.90 -4.69 15.21
C LEU A 63 24.25 -4.28 15.82
N THR A 64 25.26 -5.13 15.68
CA THR A 64 26.65 -4.72 15.88
C THR A 64 27.11 -3.83 14.72
N PRO A 65 28.25 -3.12 14.83
CA PRO A 65 28.80 -2.35 13.70
C PRO A 65 29.00 -3.20 12.44
N GLN A 66 29.51 -4.42 12.58
CA GLN A 66 29.76 -5.34 11.47
C GLN A 66 28.46 -5.84 10.82
N GLU A 67 27.43 -6.12 11.61
CA GLU A 67 26.12 -6.50 11.10
C GLU A 67 25.42 -5.32 10.39
N THR A 68 25.61 -4.10 10.90
CA THR A 68 25.03 -2.87 10.37
C THR A 68 25.44 -2.62 8.92
N GLU A 69 26.74 -2.79 8.62
CA GLU A 69 27.30 -2.62 7.27
C GLU A 69 26.66 -3.56 6.24
N LYS A 70 26.33 -4.79 6.65
CA LYS A 70 25.71 -5.79 5.77
C LYS A 70 24.19 -5.66 5.69
N PHE A 71 23.53 -5.30 6.80
CA PHE A 71 22.08 -5.27 6.90
C PHE A 71 21.46 -4.15 6.06
N TRP A 72 21.97 -2.91 6.16
CA TRP A 72 21.31 -1.75 5.55
C TRP A 72 21.19 -1.82 4.02
N PRO A 73 22.20 -2.28 3.26
CA PRO A 73 22.05 -2.49 1.82
C PRO A 73 20.92 -3.47 1.47
N ILE A 74 20.78 -4.54 2.26
CA ILE A 74 19.73 -5.55 2.08
C ILE A 74 18.36 -4.94 2.41
N TYR A 75 18.25 -4.23 3.53
CA TYR A 75 17.02 -3.58 3.96
C TYR A 75 16.54 -2.51 2.95
N ASN A 76 17.45 -1.68 2.44
CA ASN A 76 17.09 -0.68 1.43
C ASN A 76 16.57 -1.33 0.13
N SER A 77 17.15 -2.47 -0.27
CA SER A 77 16.66 -3.24 -1.42
C SER A 77 15.25 -3.80 -1.14
N TYR A 78 15.02 -4.32 0.07
CA TYR A 78 13.71 -4.80 0.49
C TYR A 78 12.65 -3.69 0.41
N ARG A 79 12.93 -2.50 0.96
CA ARG A 79 12.00 -1.38 0.91
C ARG A 79 11.67 -0.93 -0.52
N THR A 80 12.69 -0.87 -1.39
CA THR A 80 12.50 -0.54 -2.82
C THR A 80 11.54 -1.52 -3.52
N GLU A 81 11.61 -2.82 -3.19
CA GLU A 81 10.69 -3.81 -3.74
C GLU A 81 9.30 -3.74 -3.07
N ALA A 82 9.24 -3.55 -1.74
CA ALA A 82 8.00 -3.41 -0.98
C ALA A 82 7.17 -2.17 -1.40
N ASP A 83 7.83 -1.10 -1.86
CA ASP A 83 7.17 0.09 -2.38
C ASP A 83 6.32 -0.22 -3.63
N LYS A 84 6.76 -1.18 -4.45
CA LYS A 84 6.00 -1.63 -5.63
C LYS A 84 4.71 -2.31 -5.19
N LEU A 85 4.80 -3.19 -4.19
CA LEU A 85 3.65 -3.88 -3.60
C LEU A 85 2.70 -2.89 -2.91
N SER A 86 3.25 -1.84 -2.29
CA SER A 86 2.45 -0.75 -1.69
C SER A 86 1.66 0.02 -2.76
N LYS A 87 2.26 0.27 -3.93
CA LYS A 87 1.58 0.91 -5.06
C LYS A 87 0.50 0.00 -5.68
N GLN A 88 0.76 -1.30 -5.79
CA GLN A 88 -0.27 -2.27 -6.22
C GLN A 88 -1.44 -2.33 -5.22
N THR A 89 -1.15 -2.27 -3.92
CA THR A 89 -2.18 -2.20 -2.87
C THR A 89 -3.09 -1.00 -3.10
N LEU A 90 -2.50 0.18 -3.34
CA LEU A 90 -3.28 1.39 -3.63
C LEU A 90 -4.11 1.25 -4.92
N ALA A 91 -3.56 0.63 -5.97
CA ALA A 91 -4.29 0.39 -7.21
C ALA A 91 -5.55 -0.47 -6.97
N ILE A 92 -5.42 -1.57 -6.21
CA ILE A 92 -6.54 -2.45 -5.84
C ILE A 92 -7.58 -1.68 -5.03
N ILE A 93 -7.16 -0.83 -4.10
CA ILE A 93 -8.08 -0.01 -3.29
C ILE A 93 -8.84 0.99 -4.18
N ILE A 94 -8.19 1.61 -5.16
CA ILE A 94 -8.85 2.52 -6.10
C ILE A 94 -9.85 1.75 -6.98
N ASP A 95 -9.45 0.59 -7.51
CA ASP A 95 -10.35 -0.25 -8.30
C ASP A 95 -11.58 -0.69 -7.49
N TYR A 96 -11.39 -1.06 -6.22
CA TYR A 96 -12.48 -1.38 -5.30
C TYR A 96 -13.38 -0.17 -5.06
N ALA A 97 -12.82 1.00 -4.75
CA ALA A 97 -13.58 2.21 -4.50
C ALA A 97 -14.42 2.60 -5.72
N ASN A 98 -13.88 2.46 -6.94
CA ASN A 98 -14.61 2.72 -8.17
C ASN A 98 -15.81 1.77 -8.32
N SER A 99 -15.63 0.47 -8.10
CA SER A 99 -16.74 -0.51 -8.15
C SER A 99 -17.79 -0.22 -7.07
N TYR A 100 -17.35 -0.03 -5.82
CA TYR A 100 -18.23 0.27 -4.69
C TYR A 100 -19.06 1.55 -4.91
N ASN A 101 -18.46 2.61 -5.46
CA ASN A 101 -19.14 3.88 -5.72
C ASN A 101 -20.22 3.80 -6.82
N THR A 102 -20.32 2.69 -7.56
CA THR A 102 -21.45 2.45 -8.48
C THR A 102 -22.73 2.01 -7.77
N GLY A 103 -22.65 1.70 -6.47
CA GLY A 103 -23.78 1.31 -5.63
C GLY A 103 -23.74 -0.15 -5.16
N SER A 104 -22.95 -1.01 -5.81
CA SER A 104 -22.68 -2.38 -5.38
C SER A 104 -21.42 -2.91 -6.06
N VAL A 105 -20.71 -3.83 -5.43
CA VAL A 105 -19.58 -4.51 -6.08
C VAL A 105 -20.12 -5.72 -6.83
N SER A 106 -20.01 -5.73 -8.16
CA SER A 106 -20.50 -6.85 -8.97
C SER A 106 -19.76 -8.15 -8.65
N ASN A 107 -20.39 -9.31 -8.89
CA ASN A 107 -19.73 -10.61 -8.70
C ASN A 107 -18.43 -10.75 -9.52
N ASP A 108 -18.42 -10.19 -10.73
CA ASP A 108 -17.25 -10.24 -11.62
C ASP A 108 -16.11 -9.35 -11.08
N ASP A 109 -16.43 -8.15 -10.60
CA ASP A 109 -15.45 -7.27 -9.94
C ASP A 109 -14.94 -7.88 -8.65
N ALA A 110 -15.83 -8.47 -7.84
CA ALA A 110 -15.47 -9.16 -6.61
C ALA A 110 -14.50 -10.32 -6.90
N ALA A 111 -14.77 -11.15 -7.91
CA ALA A 111 -13.88 -12.24 -8.29
C ALA A 111 -12.50 -11.74 -8.76
N LYS A 112 -12.48 -10.66 -9.56
CA LYS A 112 -11.23 -10.01 -10.01
C LYS A 112 -10.43 -9.46 -8.84
N LEU A 113 -11.06 -8.70 -7.95
CA LEU A 113 -10.40 -8.07 -6.80
C LEU A 113 -9.89 -9.12 -5.80
N GLN A 114 -10.67 -10.18 -5.54
CA GLN A 114 -10.22 -11.30 -4.72
C GLN A 114 -8.93 -11.91 -5.28
N LYS A 115 -8.89 -12.19 -6.58
CA LYS A 115 -7.68 -12.70 -7.24
C LYS A 115 -6.49 -11.75 -7.07
N GLN A 116 -6.66 -10.46 -7.33
CA GLN A 116 -5.59 -9.47 -7.20
C GLN A 116 -5.09 -9.34 -5.75
N VAL A 117 -5.99 -9.43 -4.76
CA VAL A 117 -5.61 -9.39 -3.34
C VAL A 117 -4.81 -10.63 -2.95
N LEU A 118 -5.22 -11.82 -3.40
CA LEU A 118 -4.49 -13.06 -3.13
C LEU A 118 -3.11 -13.07 -3.80
N GLU A 119 -3.03 -12.65 -5.07
CA GLU A 119 -1.75 -12.48 -5.77
C GLU A 119 -0.81 -11.52 -5.03
N LEU A 120 -1.33 -10.39 -4.55
CA LEU A 120 -0.54 -9.44 -3.75
C LEU A 120 -0.08 -10.03 -2.41
N GLN A 121 -0.87 -10.89 -1.78
CA GLN A 121 -0.47 -11.59 -0.55
C GLN A 121 0.66 -12.57 -0.80
N ASP A 122 0.59 -13.32 -1.90
CA ASP A 122 1.64 -14.24 -2.34
C ASP A 122 2.93 -13.47 -2.65
N ASP A 123 2.86 -12.38 -3.43
CA ASP A 123 4.01 -11.51 -3.75
C ASP A 123 4.70 -10.97 -2.49
N ARG A 124 3.91 -10.58 -1.47
CA ARG A 124 4.44 -10.12 -0.17
C ARG A 124 5.13 -11.24 0.58
N GLN A 125 4.57 -12.45 0.56
CA GLN A 125 5.16 -13.62 1.21
C GLN A 125 6.47 -14.01 0.54
N GLU A 126 6.52 -14.04 -0.79
CA GLU A 126 7.73 -14.32 -1.55
C GLU A 126 8.83 -13.29 -1.28
N LEU A 127 8.47 -12.00 -1.28
CA LEU A 127 9.39 -10.92 -0.94
C LEU A 127 9.97 -11.12 0.46
N LYS A 128 9.12 -11.40 1.44
CA LYS A 128 9.53 -11.65 2.82
C LYS A 128 10.51 -12.81 2.90
N GLU A 129 10.19 -13.96 2.31
CA GLU A 129 11.07 -15.13 2.29
C GLU A 129 12.43 -14.85 1.64
N LYS A 130 12.42 -14.18 0.48
CA LYS A 130 13.63 -13.77 -0.23
C LYS A 130 14.55 -12.96 0.68
N TYR A 131 14.02 -12.00 1.41
CA TYR A 131 14.82 -11.12 2.25
C TYR A 131 15.22 -11.74 3.59
N LEU A 132 14.39 -12.61 4.17
CA LEU A 132 14.78 -13.42 5.33
C LEU A 132 15.97 -14.33 5.00
N LYS A 133 15.93 -15.03 3.86
CA LYS A 133 17.04 -15.88 3.40
C LYS A 133 18.34 -15.08 3.23
N ARG A 134 18.26 -13.89 2.64
CA ARG A 134 19.42 -12.99 2.45
C ARG A 134 19.98 -12.48 3.78
N ILE A 135 19.13 -11.99 4.69
CA ILE A 135 19.57 -11.51 6.01
C ILE A 135 20.16 -12.65 6.83
N ALA A 136 19.57 -13.85 6.78
CA ALA A 136 20.06 -15.01 7.50
C ALA A 136 21.48 -15.40 7.06
N LYS A 137 21.73 -15.33 5.75
CA LYS A 137 23.02 -15.65 5.14
C LYS A 137 24.09 -14.59 5.44
N GLU A 138 23.77 -13.32 5.22
CA GLU A 138 24.79 -12.25 5.27
C GLU A 138 25.00 -11.70 6.69
N VAL A 139 23.95 -11.71 7.52
CA VAL A 139 23.97 -11.14 8.87
C VAL A 139 23.95 -12.27 9.91
N SER A 140 22.78 -12.86 10.16
CA SER A 140 22.61 -14.11 10.92
C SER A 140 21.14 -14.56 10.91
N PRO A 141 20.85 -15.85 11.15
CA PRO A 141 19.46 -16.32 11.30
C PRO A 141 18.70 -15.62 12.43
N GLN A 142 19.39 -15.26 13.52
CA GLN A 142 18.79 -14.52 14.64
C GLN A 142 18.34 -13.12 14.20
N ARG A 143 19.14 -12.41 13.39
CA ARG A 143 18.74 -11.10 12.85
C ARG A 143 17.63 -11.22 11.83
N ALA A 144 17.61 -12.28 11.02
CA ALA A 144 16.50 -12.53 10.10
C ALA A 144 15.17 -12.70 10.85
N LEU A 145 15.15 -13.51 11.92
CA LEU A 145 13.95 -13.66 12.76
C LEU A 145 13.53 -12.33 13.40
N ARG A 146 14.49 -11.53 13.89
CA ARG A 146 14.19 -10.24 14.50
C ARG A 146 13.63 -9.23 13.49
N PHE A 147 14.17 -9.23 12.28
CA PHE A 147 13.65 -8.46 11.16
C PHE A 147 12.20 -8.87 10.84
N LEU A 148 11.92 -10.17 10.76
CA LEU A 148 10.56 -10.69 10.55
C LEU A 148 9.58 -10.14 11.58
N GLN A 149 9.91 -10.27 12.87
CA GLN A 149 9.06 -9.80 13.96
C GLN A 149 8.76 -8.30 13.88
N VAL A 150 9.77 -7.50 13.54
CA VAL A 150 9.62 -6.03 13.44
C VAL A 150 8.79 -5.64 12.21
N GLU A 151 9.08 -6.19 11.04
CA GLU A 151 8.32 -5.86 9.82
C GLU A 151 6.88 -6.36 9.88
N ASP A 152 6.62 -7.56 10.41
CA ASP A 152 5.26 -8.09 10.55
C ASP A 152 4.41 -7.18 11.45
N GLN A 153 4.99 -6.67 12.54
CA GLN A 153 4.28 -5.74 13.41
C GLN A 153 3.98 -4.41 12.68
N LEU A 154 4.93 -3.89 11.89
CA LEU A 154 4.74 -2.68 11.10
C LEU A 154 3.69 -2.85 9.99
N ASP A 155 3.68 -4.01 9.34
CA ASP A 155 2.69 -4.36 8.32
C ASP A 155 1.29 -4.52 8.91
N ALA A 156 1.17 -5.18 10.06
CA ALA A 156 -0.11 -5.29 10.77
C ALA A 156 -0.67 -3.92 11.17
N MET A 157 0.18 -3.00 11.65
CA MET A 157 -0.23 -1.63 11.98
C MET A 157 -0.72 -0.87 10.74
N ALA A 158 0.02 -0.95 9.63
CA ALA A 158 -0.35 -0.30 8.38
C ALA A 158 -1.65 -0.87 7.79
N LEU A 159 -1.83 -2.19 7.87
CA LEU A 159 -3.06 -2.86 7.43
C LEU A 159 -4.27 -2.35 8.22
N LEU A 160 -4.18 -2.29 9.54
CA LEU A 160 -5.27 -1.80 10.39
C LEU A 160 -5.59 -0.33 10.13
N GLU A 161 -4.60 0.52 9.84
CA GLU A 161 -4.83 1.93 9.48
C GLU A 161 -5.65 2.05 8.19
N VAL A 162 -5.33 1.24 7.17
CA VAL A 162 -5.99 1.30 5.86
C VAL A 162 -7.35 0.60 5.87
N SER A 163 -7.45 -0.61 6.41
CA SER A 163 -8.67 -1.43 6.36
C SER A 163 -9.84 -0.81 7.14
N ARG A 164 -9.60 0.11 8.06
CA ARG A 164 -10.67 0.83 8.79
C ARG A 164 -11.42 1.83 7.91
N GLU A 165 -10.82 2.28 6.82
CA GLU A 165 -11.40 3.27 5.91
C GLU A 165 -12.07 2.62 4.69
N ILE A 166 -11.95 1.29 4.55
CA ILE A 166 -12.48 0.55 3.41
C ILE A 166 -13.80 -0.13 3.83
N PRO A 167 -14.95 0.25 3.24
CA PRO A 167 -16.22 -0.43 3.52
C PRO A 167 -16.18 -1.88 3.03
N LEU A 168 -17.03 -2.75 3.58
CA LEU A 168 -17.16 -4.12 3.10
C LEU A 168 -18.01 -4.17 1.83
N ALA A 169 -17.75 -5.13 0.95
CA ALA A 169 -18.55 -5.34 -0.24
C ALA A 169 -19.94 -5.87 0.14
N GLU A 170 -20.97 -5.37 -0.56
CA GLU A 170 -22.37 -5.78 -0.46
C GLU A 170 -22.91 -6.22 -1.83
#